data_AF-L0G6Q7-F1
#
_entry.id   AF-L0G6Q7-F1
#
_cell.length_a   1.000
_cell.length_b   1.000
_cell.length_c   1.000
_cell.angle_alpha   90.00
_cell.angle_beta   90.00
_cell.angle_gamma   90.00
#
_symmetry.space_group_name_H-M   'P 1'
#
loop_
_entity.id
_entity.type
_entity.pdbx_description
1 polymer ?
#
loop_
_entity_poly.entity_id
_entity_poly.type
_entity_poly.pdbx_seq_one_letter_code
_entity_poly.pdbx_strand_id
1 'polypeptide(L)'
;MNLNKSIKIFMATLAVILIVHIPSNAKVVLPAIFSDRMVLQRDAEVPIWGWAAPERTVRVSVPWLKEEINIKSDPNGKWRVDVHTPTSGGPFTLSFDDGDKLEIKDVLIGEVWLCSGQSNMEMPMKGYTSQPVEGANEEILMSNNPSIRLIKVPRNASLEPLGDFEGSWEKSTSKTVAESSAVAWYFANYLNKSLNVPVGVIVSAYGGSNIQSWMSKQMLSDFNEISIPESMTEVKTPNREATLLYNAMLRPIIGYGIKGVLWYQGESNVVNPFNYEDLMVQLVKSWRKEWGQEKMDFYYAQIAPYGYKRYIYGKLVGERNGALLREAQLKASYRIPNSGMAVLMDVGEQDNIHPKKKREVGLRLAYQALAKTYNLQGFEHTSPMPSKLSRSGNELIVEFENAPNGLIIKKDVDNAASFFISSGDSIFYRADARVKSNKLFLSCDEVDEPIAVHYGFENYTMGILYSSSGLPVSSFRMNGWE
;
A
#
# COMPACT_ATOMS: atom_id res chain seq x y z
N MET A 1 58.74 -28.07 -55.87
CA MET A 1 58.08 -28.87 -54.81
C MET A 1 58.83 -28.64 -53.51
N ASN A 2 58.16 -28.03 -52.53
CA ASN A 2 58.21 -28.28 -51.08
C ASN A 2 59.58 -28.44 -50.37
N LEU A 3 59.90 -27.83 -49.24
CA LEU A 3 59.24 -26.86 -48.36
C LEU A 3 60.27 -26.50 -47.24
N ASN A 4 60.35 -25.22 -46.86
CA ASN A 4 60.63 -24.65 -45.53
C ASN A 4 61.85 -25.05 -44.67
N LYS A 5 62.60 -24.02 -44.26
CA LYS A 5 62.62 -23.55 -42.85
C LYS A 5 63.14 -22.11 -42.74
N SER A 6 62.23 -21.18 -42.48
CA SER A 6 62.54 -19.82 -42.02
C SER A 6 62.46 -19.78 -40.49
N ILE A 7 63.53 -19.33 -39.84
CA ILE A 7 63.54 -18.97 -38.42
C ILE A 7 63.27 -17.47 -38.35
N LYS A 8 62.14 -17.06 -37.74
CA LYS A 8 61.90 -15.66 -37.37
C LYS A 8 61.95 -15.54 -35.85
N ILE A 9 62.87 -14.68 -35.42
CA ILE A 9 63.09 -14.21 -34.05
C ILE A 9 61.87 -13.41 -33.60
N PHE A 10 61.31 -13.72 -32.43
CA PHE A 10 60.27 -12.92 -31.78
C PHE A 10 60.91 -12.13 -30.63
N MET A 11 61.01 -10.81 -30.78
CA MET A 11 61.38 -9.92 -29.66
C MET A 11 60.16 -9.74 -28.75
N ALA A 12 60.36 -9.98 -27.45
CA ALA A 12 59.39 -9.68 -26.41
C ALA A 12 59.53 -8.21 -25.98
N THR A 13 58.54 -7.39 -26.30
CA THR A 13 58.44 -6.01 -25.79
C THR A 13 57.59 -6.05 -24.51
N LEU A 14 58.24 -5.84 -23.36
CA LEU A 14 57.59 -5.75 -22.06
C LEU A 14 56.88 -4.39 -21.94
N ALA A 15 55.57 -4.34 -22.16
CA ALA A 15 54.76 -3.15 -21.92
C ALA A 15 54.46 -3.04 -20.41
N VAL A 16 55.13 -2.11 -19.74
CA VAL A 16 54.80 -1.71 -18.37
C VAL A 16 53.48 -0.94 -18.41
N ILE A 17 52.39 -1.58 -18.01
CA ILE A 17 51.11 -0.93 -17.78
C ILE A 17 51.23 -0.10 -16.50
N LEU A 18 51.46 1.21 -16.63
CA LEU A 18 51.24 2.16 -15.55
C LEU A 18 49.74 2.24 -15.27
N ILE A 19 49.30 1.57 -14.20
CA ILE A 19 47.96 1.78 -13.64
C ILE A 19 48.00 3.13 -12.92
N VAL A 20 47.70 4.20 -13.65
CA VAL A 20 47.43 5.52 -13.06
C VAL A 20 46.18 5.37 -12.20
N HIS A 21 46.36 5.24 -10.88
CA HIS A 21 45.28 5.36 -9.91
C HIS A 21 44.87 6.82 -9.88
N ILE A 22 43.89 7.20 -10.69
CA ILE A 22 43.18 8.46 -10.49
C ILE A 22 42.48 8.31 -9.13
N PRO A 23 42.79 9.15 -8.12
CA PRO A 23 42.05 9.11 -6.87
C PRO A 23 40.59 9.48 -7.18
N SER A 24 39.72 8.47 -7.12
CA SER A 24 38.28 8.68 -7.13
C SER A 24 37.91 9.35 -5.81
N ASN A 25 37.95 10.68 -5.77
CA ASN A 25 37.30 11.47 -4.72
C ASN A 25 35.79 11.45 -4.97
N ALA A 26 35.18 10.27 -4.88
CA ALA A 26 33.74 10.15 -4.90
C ALA A 26 33.20 10.67 -3.57
N LYS A 27 32.52 11.82 -3.63
CA LYS A 27 31.82 12.47 -2.52
C LYS A 27 30.71 11.58 -1.97
N VAL A 28 30.28 11.82 -0.74
CA VAL A 28 29.06 11.21 -0.20
C VAL A 28 27.88 11.51 -1.14
N VAL A 29 27.16 10.46 -1.53
CA VAL A 29 25.91 10.52 -2.30
C VAL A 29 24.82 9.82 -1.48
N LEU A 30 23.67 10.46 -1.37
CA LEU A 30 22.49 9.91 -0.71
C LEU A 30 21.42 9.61 -1.76
N PRO A 31 20.63 8.53 -1.58
CA PRO A 31 19.46 8.31 -2.41
C PRO A 31 18.42 9.42 -2.19
N ALA A 32 17.56 9.67 -3.18
CA ALA A 32 16.60 10.77 -3.20
C ALA A 32 15.62 10.78 -2.01
N ILE A 33 15.39 9.61 -1.38
CA ILE A 33 14.58 9.51 -0.16
C ILE A 33 15.18 10.30 1.02
N PHE A 34 16.50 10.52 1.03
CA PHE A 34 17.18 11.42 1.96
C PHE A 34 17.47 12.74 1.25
N SER A 35 16.55 13.68 1.35
CA SER A 35 16.65 15.01 0.76
C SER A 35 16.08 16.08 1.70
N ASP A 36 16.33 17.35 1.38
CA ASP A 36 15.79 18.47 2.16
C ASP A 36 14.29 18.30 2.41
N ARG A 37 13.82 18.74 3.58
CA ARG A 37 12.41 18.71 4.01
C ARG A 37 11.87 17.32 4.37
N MET A 38 12.72 16.29 4.40
CA MET A 38 12.30 14.94 4.78
C MET A 38 11.76 14.84 6.21
N VAL A 39 11.07 13.73 6.48
CA VAL A 39 10.62 13.34 7.83
C VAL A 39 11.27 12.02 8.18
N LEU A 40 11.94 11.95 9.33
CA LEU A 40 12.39 10.68 9.91
C LEU A 40 11.36 10.18 10.93
N GLN A 41 11.19 8.87 10.98
CA GLN A 41 10.34 8.21 11.97
C GLN A 41 10.85 8.50 13.38
N ARG A 42 9.96 8.97 14.26
CA ARG A 42 10.22 9.23 15.68
C ARG A 42 10.30 7.96 16.52
N ASP A 43 10.94 8.09 17.68
CA ASP A 43 11.05 7.03 18.71
C ASP A 43 11.48 5.68 18.11
N ALA A 44 12.44 5.70 17.18
CA ALA A 44 12.88 4.53 16.43
C ALA A 44 14.38 4.58 16.11
N GLU A 45 14.97 3.41 15.89
CA GLU A 45 16.25 3.28 15.19
C GLU A 45 16.00 3.43 13.69
N VAL A 46 16.38 4.58 13.11
CA VAL A 46 16.17 4.85 11.68
C VAL A 46 17.43 4.57 10.88
N PRO A 47 17.37 3.71 9.85
CA PRO A 47 18.49 3.52 8.95
C PRO A 47 18.69 4.73 8.06
N ILE A 48 19.94 5.19 7.95
CA ILE A 48 20.40 6.17 6.97
C ILE A 48 21.54 5.54 6.19
N TRP A 49 21.46 5.57 4.86
CA TRP A 49 22.43 4.92 3.99
C TRP A 49 22.74 5.77 2.77
N GLY A 50 23.83 5.40 2.10
CA GLY A 50 24.25 6.04 0.87
C GLY A 50 25.49 5.38 0.28
N TRP A 51 26.16 6.16 -0.56
CA TRP A 51 27.40 5.78 -1.22
C TRP A 51 28.51 6.79 -0.91
N ALA A 52 29.74 6.34 -0.95
CA ALA A 52 30.97 7.14 -0.87
C ALA A 52 32.08 6.38 -1.62
N ALA A 53 33.28 6.95 -1.73
CA ALA A 53 34.44 6.18 -2.18
C ALA A 53 34.62 4.89 -1.33
N PRO A 54 35.07 3.75 -1.91
CA PRO A 54 35.30 2.52 -1.15
C PRO A 54 36.25 2.70 0.04
N GLU A 55 35.95 2.03 1.15
CA GLU A 55 36.77 2.07 2.38
C GLU A 55 36.95 3.49 2.97
N ARG A 56 36.08 4.44 2.61
CA ARG A 56 36.10 5.82 3.07
C ARG A 56 35.36 5.96 4.39
N THR A 57 35.89 6.77 5.31
CA THR A 57 35.19 7.15 6.53
C THR A 57 34.22 8.29 6.24
N VAL A 58 32.95 8.08 6.55
CA VAL A 58 31.86 9.06 6.51
C VAL A 58 31.54 9.47 7.95
N ARG A 59 31.61 10.76 8.25
CA ARG A 59 31.18 11.39 9.49
C ARG A 59 29.73 11.81 9.37
N VAL A 60 28.86 11.27 10.21
CA VAL A 60 27.43 11.60 10.26
C VAL A 60 27.15 12.41 11.52
N SER A 61 26.62 13.61 11.35
CA SER A 61 26.22 14.49 12.45
C SER A 61 24.71 14.71 12.40
N VAL A 62 24.05 14.46 13.53
CA VAL A 62 22.62 14.72 13.74
C VAL A 62 22.45 15.59 14.99
N PRO A 63 21.61 16.65 14.98
CA PRO A 63 21.62 17.66 16.05
C PRO A 63 21.19 17.17 17.45
N TRP A 64 20.56 16.01 17.55
CA TRP A 64 20.13 15.43 18.82
C TRP A 64 21.16 14.46 19.44
N LEU A 65 22.27 14.19 18.75
CA LEU A 65 23.41 13.45 19.30
C LEU A 65 24.54 14.42 19.65
N LYS A 66 25.26 14.14 20.75
CA LYS A 66 26.41 14.95 21.17
C LYS A 66 27.67 14.68 20.35
N GLU A 67 27.82 13.45 19.89
CA GLU A 67 29.00 12.97 19.17
C GLU A 67 28.62 12.61 17.73
N GLU A 68 29.56 12.84 16.81
CA GLU A 68 29.44 12.39 15.43
C GLU A 68 29.62 10.88 15.33
N ILE A 69 28.87 10.26 14.42
CA ILE A 69 29.00 8.84 14.13
C ILE A 69 29.99 8.68 12.98
N ASN A 70 31.05 7.90 13.20
CA ASN A 70 32.01 7.55 12.17
C ASN A 70 31.68 6.15 11.63
N ILE A 71 31.42 6.06 10.32
CA ILE A 71 31.18 4.79 9.64
C ILE A 71 32.09 4.66 8.42
N LYS A 72 32.53 3.44 8.12
CA LYS A 72 33.33 3.15 6.92
C LYS A 72 32.44 2.57 5.82
N SER A 73 32.57 3.06 4.60
CA SER A 73 31.96 2.42 3.44
C SER A 73 32.60 1.07 3.14
N ASP A 74 31.82 0.15 2.61
CA ASP A 74 32.25 -1.18 2.20
C ASP A 74 33.12 -1.13 0.92
N PRO A 75 33.68 -2.26 0.45
CA PRO A 75 34.46 -2.31 -0.79
C PRO A 75 33.71 -1.88 -2.05
N ASN A 76 32.37 -1.83 -2.02
CA ASN A 76 31.51 -1.34 -3.10
C ASN A 76 31.09 0.11 -2.89
N GLY A 77 31.62 0.80 -1.87
CA GLY A 77 31.30 2.18 -1.53
C GLY A 77 29.99 2.38 -0.78
N LYS A 78 29.27 1.33 -0.38
CA LYS A 78 28.00 1.45 0.37
C LYS A 78 28.28 1.64 1.85
N TRP A 79 27.49 2.49 2.51
CA TRP A 79 27.54 2.65 3.95
C TRP A 79 26.12 2.75 4.52
N ARG A 80 25.99 2.41 5.80
CA ARG A 80 24.74 2.52 6.55
C ARG A 80 25.04 2.82 8.01
N VAL A 81 24.25 3.70 8.60
CA VAL A 81 24.21 3.97 10.04
C VAL A 81 22.76 3.87 10.51
N ASP A 82 22.53 3.30 11.68
CA ASP A 82 21.23 3.35 12.34
C ASP A 82 21.30 4.43 13.43
N VAL A 83 20.30 5.32 13.46
CA VAL A 83 20.28 6.49 14.36
C VAL A 83 19.01 6.46 15.20
N HIS A 84 19.14 6.51 16.51
CA HIS A 84 18.00 6.70 17.41
C HIS A 84 17.43 8.11 17.25
N THR A 85 16.13 8.21 16.93
CA THR A 85 15.43 9.50 16.78
C THR A 85 14.69 9.91 18.05
N PRO A 86 14.58 11.23 18.34
CA PRO A 86 13.80 11.72 19.47
C PRO A 86 12.29 11.59 19.22
N THR A 87 11.49 11.95 20.23
CA THR A 87 10.02 11.83 20.20
C THR A 87 9.31 12.71 19.19
N SER A 88 9.80 13.90 18.84
CA SER A 88 9.36 14.69 17.69
C SER A 88 10.16 16.00 17.63
N GLY A 89 10.10 16.71 16.50
CA GLY A 89 10.60 18.07 16.42
C GLY A 89 11.23 18.42 15.07
N GLY A 90 12.14 19.40 15.11
CA GLY A 90 12.74 20.03 13.95
C GLY A 90 12.21 21.45 13.72
N PRO A 91 12.63 22.13 12.64
CA PRO A 91 13.53 21.62 11.61
C PRO A 91 14.97 21.41 12.10
N PHE A 92 15.58 20.30 11.71
CA PHE A 92 16.98 19.97 11.95
C PHE A 92 17.78 20.03 10.65
N THR A 93 19.11 20.12 10.79
CA THR A 93 20.07 19.95 9.69
C THR A 93 20.95 18.76 10.00
N LEU A 94 20.99 17.77 9.12
CA LEU A 94 21.90 16.63 9.20
C LEU A 94 23.10 16.90 8.31
N SER A 95 24.29 16.42 8.69
CA SER A 95 25.46 16.49 7.81
C SER A 95 26.19 15.18 7.65
N PHE A 96 26.71 14.96 6.46
CA PHE A 96 27.47 13.79 6.05
C PHE A 96 28.78 14.28 5.44
N ASP A 97 29.91 13.85 5.97
CA ASP A 97 31.22 14.40 5.60
C ASP A 97 32.28 13.30 5.48
N ASP A 98 32.77 13.11 4.27
CA ASP A 98 33.89 12.21 3.95
C ASP A 98 35.18 12.97 3.58
N GLY A 99 35.23 14.28 3.85
CA GLY A 99 36.20 15.23 3.30
C GLY A 99 35.50 16.36 2.51
N ASP A 100 34.33 16.07 1.94
CA ASP A 100 33.41 17.05 1.35
C ASP A 100 32.07 17.03 2.10
N LYS A 101 31.72 18.12 2.78
CA LYS A 101 30.50 18.20 3.59
C LYS A 101 29.25 18.30 2.71
N LEU A 102 28.31 17.36 2.91
CA LEU A 102 26.94 17.38 2.42
C LEU A 102 25.98 17.66 3.59
N GLU A 103 24.94 18.46 3.36
CA GLU A 103 23.90 18.76 4.35
C GLU A 103 22.51 18.45 3.82
N ILE A 104 21.65 17.92 4.68
CA ILE A 104 20.19 17.86 4.48
C ILE A 104 19.54 18.80 5.48
N LYS A 105 18.70 19.73 5.00
CA LYS A 105 18.07 20.80 5.78
C LYS A 105 16.58 20.58 5.93
N ASP A 106 15.99 21.23 6.93
CA ASP A 106 14.55 21.20 7.19
C ASP A 106 14.01 19.79 7.50
N VAL A 107 14.82 18.99 8.21
CA VAL A 107 14.44 17.62 8.61
C VAL A 107 13.51 17.67 9.81
N LEU A 108 12.34 17.03 9.69
CA LEU A 108 11.40 16.87 10.80
C LEU A 108 11.52 15.45 11.39
N ILE A 109 11.23 15.32 12.68
CA ILE A 109 11.07 14.04 13.37
C ILE A 109 9.59 13.88 13.71
N GLY A 110 8.97 12.81 13.19
CA GLY A 110 7.53 12.59 13.28
C GLY A 110 7.13 11.20 12.82
N GLU A 111 5.89 11.03 12.34
CA GLU A 111 5.43 9.74 11.81
C GLU A 111 5.70 9.63 10.32
N VAL A 112 6.16 8.47 9.86
CA VAL A 112 6.38 8.20 8.44
C VAL A 112 5.58 6.99 7.99
N TRP A 113 4.79 7.14 6.93
CA TRP A 113 3.97 6.06 6.38
C TRP A 113 4.25 5.85 4.90
N LEU A 114 4.35 4.58 4.49
CA LEU A 114 4.39 4.21 3.07
C LEU A 114 2.96 4.06 2.54
N CYS A 115 2.63 4.75 1.47
CA CYS A 115 1.35 4.67 0.77
C CYS A 115 1.56 4.04 -0.61
N SER A 116 1.09 2.81 -0.79
CA SER A 116 1.35 2.01 -2.00
C SER A 116 0.09 1.35 -2.58
N GLY A 117 0.22 0.86 -3.81
CA GLY A 117 -0.85 0.21 -4.56
C GLY A 117 -1.00 0.76 -5.97
N GLN A 118 -2.24 0.93 -6.41
CA GLN A 118 -2.54 1.34 -7.79
C GLN A 118 -3.22 2.72 -7.86
N SER A 119 -4.04 2.95 -8.88
CA SER A 119 -4.58 4.26 -9.25
C SER A 119 -5.42 4.89 -8.15
N ASN A 120 -6.16 4.09 -7.36
CA ASN A 120 -6.94 4.62 -6.25
C ASN A 120 -6.07 5.12 -5.08
N MET A 121 -4.87 4.56 -4.88
CA MET A 121 -3.85 5.15 -4.01
C MET A 121 -3.17 6.34 -4.69
N GLU A 122 -2.89 6.26 -5.99
CA GLU A 122 -2.13 7.27 -6.71
C GLU A 122 -2.93 8.56 -7.01
N MET A 123 -4.26 8.47 -7.07
CA MET A 123 -5.15 9.52 -7.55
C MET A 123 -4.84 10.87 -6.88
N PRO A 124 -4.48 11.91 -7.66
CA PRO A 124 -4.13 13.20 -7.10
C PRO A 124 -5.37 13.88 -6.49
N MET A 125 -5.18 14.80 -5.54
CA MET A 125 -6.29 15.50 -4.89
C MET A 125 -7.17 16.26 -5.89
N LYS A 126 -6.57 16.82 -6.96
CA LYS A 126 -7.34 17.48 -8.03
C LYS A 126 -8.20 16.51 -8.87
N GLY A 127 -8.05 15.20 -8.66
CA GLY A 127 -8.70 14.15 -9.44
C GLY A 127 -8.01 13.85 -10.78
N TYR A 128 -8.49 12.81 -11.45
CA TYR A 128 -8.15 12.55 -12.85
C TYR A 128 -9.12 13.30 -13.76
N THR A 129 -8.78 13.37 -15.06
CA THR A 129 -9.70 13.92 -16.06
C THR A 129 -11.06 13.22 -15.98
N SER A 130 -12.11 14.03 -15.79
CA SER A 130 -13.51 13.60 -15.65
C SER A 130 -13.81 12.65 -14.48
N GLN A 131 -12.90 12.54 -13.50
CA GLN A 131 -13.04 11.68 -12.33
C GLN A 131 -12.62 12.50 -11.10
N PRO A 132 -13.57 13.24 -10.50
CA PRO A 132 -13.27 14.20 -9.46
C PRO A 132 -12.96 13.51 -8.13
N VAL A 133 -12.25 14.21 -7.25
CA VAL A 133 -12.32 13.94 -5.80
C VAL A 133 -13.36 14.88 -5.19
N GLU A 134 -14.30 14.32 -4.43
CA GLU A 134 -15.35 15.12 -3.77
C GLU A 134 -14.72 16.06 -2.74
N GLY A 135 -15.10 17.35 -2.78
CA GLY A 135 -14.55 18.39 -1.90
C GLY A 135 -13.12 18.85 -2.22
N ALA A 136 -12.52 18.40 -3.33
CA ALA A 136 -11.11 18.64 -3.66
C ALA A 136 -10.67 20.11 -3.55
N ASN A 137 -11.43 21.03 -4.16
CA ASN A 137 -11.03 22.44 -4.21
C ASN A 137 -10.94 23.09 -2.83
N GLU A 138 -11.87 22.76 -1.93
CA GLU A 138 -11.86 23.27 -0.55
C GLU A 138 -10.70 22.67 0.23
N GLU A 139 -10.48 21.35 0.13
CA GLU A 139 -9.36 20.69 0.82
C GLU A 139 -8.02 21.23 0.31
N ILE A 140 -7.85 21.42 -1.00
CA ILE A 140 -6.65 22.00 -1.60
C ILE A 140 -6.42 23.43 -1.08
N LEU A 141 -7.45 24.26 -1.02
CA LEU A 141 -7.36 25.63 -0.50
C LEU A 141 -6.88 25.65 0.96
N MET A 142 -7.38 24.73 1.77
CA MET A 142 -7.10 24.64 3.21
C MET A 142 -5.88 23.77 3.57
N SER A 143 -5.18 23.23 2.58
CA SER A 143 -4.15 22.20 2.77
C SER A 143 -2.78 22.69 3.25
N ASN A 144 -2.56 24.01 3.34
CA ASN A 144 -1.26 24.53 3.74
C ASN A 144 -0.92 24.14 5.18
N ASN A 145 0.00 23.19 5.33
CA ASN A 145 0.41 22.66 6.62
C ASN A 145 1.88 22.21 6.53
N PRO A 146 2.84 23.06 6.91
CA PRO A 146 4.26 22.73 6.84
C PRO A 146 4.70 21.71 7.90
N SER A 147 3.81 21.07 8.66
CA SER A 147 4.16 19.87 9.45
C SER A 147 3.88 18.57 8.69
N ILE A 148 3.26 18.65 7.50
CA ILE A 148 3.05 17.49 6.62
C ILE A 148 4.03 17.56 5.45
N ARG A 149 4.65 16.42 5.13
CA ARG A 149 5.62 16.26 4.04
C ARG A 149 5.24 15.10 3.15
N LEU A 150 5.41 15.28 1.86
CA LEU A 150 5.02 14.32 0.83
C LEU A 150 6.24 14.06 -0.05
N ILE A 151 6.52 12.81 -0.37
CA ILE A 151 7.43 12.44 -1.45
C ILE A 151 6.74 11.41 -2.34
N LYS A 152 6.89 11.56 -3.66
CA LYS A 152 6.36 10.62 -4.64
C LYS A 152 7.51 9.89 -5.32
N VAL A 153 7.48 8.56 -5.29
CA VAL A 153 8.33 7.73 -6.14
C VAL A 153 7.74 7.75 -7.55
N PRO A 154 8.51 8.14 -8.58
CA PRO A 154 8.02 8.22 -9.94
C PRO A 154 7.68 6.83 -10.47
N ARG A 155 6.73 6.78 -11.41
CA ARG A 155 6.40 5.54 -12.12
C ARG A 155 7.64 5.04 -12.85
N ASN A 156 8.06 3.82 -12.54
CA ASN A 156 9.18 3.17 -13.20
C ASN A 156 9.00 1.65 -13.17
N ALA A 157 9.72 0.92 -14.01
CA ALA A 157 9.69 -0.54 -14.08
C ALA A 157 11.07 -1.06 -14.49
N SER A 158 11.55 -2.12 -13.82
CA SER A 158 12.89 -2.67 -14.06
C SER A 158 12.93 -4.17 -13.80
N LEU A 159 13.64 -4.91 -14.66
CA LEU A 159 13.96 -6.32 -14.42
C LEU A 159 14.90 -6.51 -13.22
N GLU A 160 15.76 -5.52 -12.97
CA GLU A 160 16.74 -5.55 -11.89
C GLU A 160 16.38 -4.56 -10.78
N PRO A 161 16.65 -4.90 -9.51
CA PRO A 161 16.38 -4.01 -8.40
C PRO A 161 17.20 -2.71 -8.48
N LEU A 162 16.53 -1.56 -8.45
CA LEU A 162 17.16 -0.24 -8.46
C LEU A 162 17.53 0.20 -7.03
N GLY A 163 18.63 0.94 -6.92
CA GLY A 163 19.11 1.48 -5.63
C GLY A 163 18.58 2.86 -5.28
N ASP A 164 18.06 3.61 -6.26
CA ASP A 164 17.62 5.00 -6.11
C ASP A 164 16.50 5.34 -7.11
N PHE A 165 15.88 6.51 -6.94
CA PHE A 165 14.87 7.10 -7.84
C PHE A 165 15.06 8.62 -7.92
N GLU A 166 14.38 9.27 -8.86
CA GLU A 166 14.35 10.74 -8.91
C GLU A 166 13.16 11.28 -8.12
N GLY A 167 13.41 12.12 -7.12
CA GLY A 167 12.36 12.73 -6.32
C GLY A 167 12.91 13.64 -5.21
N SER A 168 12.01 14.35 -4.53
CA SER A 168 12.36 15.14 -3.36
C SER A 168 11.15 15.31 -2.44
N TRP A 169 11.40 15.56 -1.15
CA TRP A 169 10.34 15.86 -0.20
C TRP A 169 9.79 17.27 -0.38
N GLU A 170 8.47 17.38 -0.35
CA GLU A 170 7.75 18.64 -0.49
C GLU A 170 6.94 18.97 0.75
N LYS A 171 6.84 20.27 1.07
CA LYS A 171 5.92 20.75 2.09
C LYS A 171 4.50 20.64 1.58
N SER A 172 3.54 20.39 2.47
CA SER A 172 2.14 20.56 2.11
C SER A 172 1.81 22.03 1.85
N THR A 173 1.36 22.30 0.63
CA THR A 173 0.84 23.57 0.13
C THR A 173 -0.34 23.25 -0.80
N SER A 174 -1.16 24.25 -1.14
CA SER A 174 -2.23 24.05 -2.13
C SER A 174 -1.72 23.47 -3.45
N LYS A 175 -0.56 23.92 -3.93
CA LYS A 175 0.06 23.39 -5.17
C LYS A 175 0.48 21.93 -5.03
N THR A 176 1.19 21.58 -3.97
CA THR A 176 1.75 20.23 -3.81
C THR A 176 0.66 19.21 -3.48
N VAL A 177 -0.33 19.59 -2.67
CA VAL A 177 -1.47 18.72 -2.33
C VAL A 177 -2.37 18.46 -3.54
N ALA A 178 -2.60 19.46 -4.39
CA ALA A 178 -3.37 19.27 -5.63
C ALA A 178 -2.83 18.11 -6.50
N GLU A 179 -1.50 17.91 -6.51
CA GLU A 179 -0.83 16.87 -7.29
C GLU A 179 -0.55 15.57 -6.49
N SER A 180 -0.74 15.60 -5.17
CA SER A 180 -0.45 14.48 -4.29
C SER A 180 -1.63 13.52 -4.13
N SER A 181 -1.35 12.28 -3.74
CA SER A 181 -2.37 11.27 -3.46
C SER A 181 -3.44 11.80 -2.49
N ALA A 182 -4.71 11.77 -2.91
CA ALA A 182 -5.83 12.20 -2.09
C ALA A 182 -5.96 11.36 -0.81
N VAL A 183 -5.81 10.03 -0.94
CA VAL A 183 -5.92 9.09 0.18
C VAL A 183 -4.79 9.30 1.18
N ALA A 184 -3.54 9.39 0.70
CA ALA A 184 -2.38 9.62 1.55
C ALA A 184 -2.46 10.98 2.26
N TRP A 185 -2.91 12.03 1.56
CA TRP A 185 -3.14 13.34 2.15
C TRP A 185 -4.15 13.30 3.28
N TYR A 186 -5.36 12.77 3.04
CA TYR A 186 -6.39 12.72 4.07
C TYR A 186 -5.93 11.94 5.30
N PHE A 187 -5.29 10.79 5.09
CA PHE A 187 -4.68 10.01 6.17
C PHE A 187 -3.67 10.84 6.98
N ALA A 188 -2.70 11.47 6.31
CA ALA A 188 -1.67 12.26 6.97
C ALA A 188 -2.26 13.46 7.72
N ASN A 189 -3.28 14.11 7.15
CA ASN A 189 -3.99 15.24 7.77
C ASN A 189 -4.70 14.82 9.07
N TYR A 190 -5.39 13.68 9.08
CA TYR A 190 -6.03 13.16 10.30
C TYR A 190 -5.01 12.73 11.36
N LEU A 191 -3.92 12.07 10.97
CA LEU A 191 -2.84 11.70 11.90
C LEU A 191 -2.19 12.94 12.51
N ASN A 192 -1.83 13.93 11.68
CA ASN A 192 -1.21 15.17 12.13
C ASN A 192 -2.12 15.92 13.12
N LYS A 193 -3.42 16.04 12.81
CA LYS A 193 -4.40 16.69 13.70
C LYS A 193 -4.60 15.94 15.03
N SER A 194 -4.59 14.61 15.00
CA SER A 194 -4.90 13.80 16.18
C SER A 194 -3.70 13.61 17.10
N LEU A 195 -2.50 13.46 16.51
CA LEU A 195 -1.26 13.19 17.24
C LEU A 195 -0.47 14.46 17.54
N ASN A 196 -0.76 15.57 16.84
CA ASN A 196 -0.06 16.84 16.95
C ASN A 196 1.46 16.72 16.75
N VAL A 197 1.88 15.91 15.77
CA VAL A 197 3.29 15.72 15.38
C VAL A 197 3.45 15.81 13.87
N PRO A 198 4.67 16.10 13.35
CA PRO A 198 4.93 16.04 11.92
C PRO A 198 4.56 14.68 11.30
N VAL A 199 4.10 14.69 10.06
CA VAL A 199 3.77 13.46 9.32
C VAL A 199 4.39 13.51 7.92
N GLY A 200 5.20 12.50 7.61
CA GLY A 200 5.72 12.23 6.28
C GLY A 200 4.94 11.08 5.63
N VAL A 201 4.61 11.23 4.35
CA VAL A 201 4.10 10.11 3.54
C VAL A 201 4.94 9.89 2.30
N ILE A 202 5.28 8.62 2.05
CA ILE A 202 6.01 8.17 0.88
C ILE A 202 4.98 7.53 -0.05
N VAL A 203 4.71 8.14 -1.19
CA VAL A 203 3.74 7.60 -2.17
C VAL A 203 4.49 6.81 -3.23
N SER A 204 4.35 5.48 -3.21
CA SER A 204 4.87 4.57 -4.23
C SER A 204 3.71 3.76 -4.81
N ALA A 205 3.02 4.33 -5.80
CA ALA A 205 1.82 3.74 -6.39
C ALA A 205 1.78 3.96 -7.91
N TYR A 206 1.25 2.97 -8.64
CA TYR A 206 1.14 3.02 -10.10
C TYR A 206 -0.21 2.47 -10.54
N GLY A 207 -1.05 3.34 -11.12
CA GLY A 207 -2.30 3.00 -11.80
C GLY A 207 -2.28 1.73 -12.64
N GLY A 208 -3.32 0.89 -12.49
CA GLY A 208 -3.50 -0.34 -13.26
C GLY A 208 -2.57 -1.50 -12.89
N SER A 209 -1.79 -1.36 -11.81
CA SER A 209 -0.90 -2.42 -11.34
C SER A 209 -1.63 -3.56 -10.64
N ASN A 210 -1.07 -4.76 -10.77
CA ASN A 210 -1.50 -5.96 -10.05
C ASN A 210 -0.55 -6.23 -8.87
N ILE A 211 -1.00 -7.02 -7.90
CA ILE A 211 -0.23 -7.27 -6.67
C ILE A 211 1.14 -7.89 -6.95
N GLN A 212 1.25 -8.79 -7.93
CA GLN A 212 2.50 -9.47 -8.27
C GLN A 212 3.58 -8.53 -8.84
N SER A 213 3.21 -7.40 -9.43
CA SER A 213 4.19 -6.38 -9.84
C SER A 213 4.95 -5.77 -8.67
N TRP A 214 4.37 -5.81 -7.47
CA TRP A 214 4.90 -5.31 -6.20
C TRP A 214 5.59 -6.38 -5.34
N MET A 215 5.76 -7.58 -5.88
CA MET A 215 6.38 -8.72 -5.20
C MET A 215 7.70 -9.07 -5.87
N SER A 216 8.73 -9.39 -5.08
CA SER A 216 10.00 -9.86 -5.64
C SER A 216 9.88 -11.27 -6.22
N LYS A 217 10.83 -11.67 -7.07
CA LYS A 217 10.93 -13.03 -7.61
C LYS A 217 10.86 -14.10 -6.51
N GLN A 218 11.51 -13.85 -5.37
CA GLN A 218 11.50 -14.78 -4.24
C GLN A 218 10.11 -14.89 -3.60
N MET A 219 9.37 -13.78 -3.48
CA MET A 219 8.02 -13.79 -2.90
C MET A 219 7.04 -14.59 -3.75
N LEU A 220 7.26 -14.62 -5.07
CA LEU A 220 6.42 -15.30 -6.05
C LEU A 220 6.80 -16.76 -6.30
N SER A 221 7.85 -17.27 -5.64
CA SER A 221 8.35 -18.64 -5.89
C SER A 221 7.34 -19.75 -5.56
N ASP A 222 6.35 -19.49 -4.70
CA ASP A 222 5.27 -20.43 -4.38
C ASP A 222 4.05 -20.30 -5.32
N PHE A 223 4.06 -19.34 -6.25
CA PHE A 223 2.95 -19.03 -7.17
C PHE A 223 3.34 -19.35 -8.62
N ASN A 224 3.50 -20.64 -8.93
CA ASN A 224 4.03 -21.15 -10.21
C ASN A 224 3.23 -20.70 -11.45
N GLU A 225 1.97 -20.29 -11.28
CA GLU A 225 1.12 -19.77 -12.35
C GLU A 225 1.46 -18.34 -12.77
N ILE A 226 2.27 -17.62 -11.97
CA ILE A 226 2.67 -16.24 -12.24
C ILE A 226 4.01 -16.23 -12.98
N SER A 227 3.96 -15.83 -14.25
CA SER A 227 5.17 -15.63 -15.05
C SER A 227 5.91 -14.36 -14.66
N ILE A 228 7.24 -14.44 -14.60
CA ILE A 228 8.13 -13.29 -14.40
C ILE A 228 8.87 -13.07 -15.72
N PRO A 229 8.80 -11.85 -16.32
CA PRO A 229 9.48 -11.58 -17.58
C PRO A 229 11.00 -11.71 -17.42
N GLU A 230 11.66 -12.27 -18.44
CA GLU A 230 13.13 -12.37 -18.47
C GLU A 230 13.77 -11.23 -19.27
N SER A 231 12.99 -10.55 -20.12
CA SER A 231 13.44 -9.44 -20.95
C SER A 231 12.38 -8.34 -21.07
N MET A 232 12.81 -7.08 -21.16
CA MET A 232 11.92 -5.93 -21.39
C MET A 232 11.24 -5.99 -22.76
N THR A 233 11.75 -6.79 -23.70
CA THR A 233 11.10 -7.01 -25.01
C THR A 233 9.80 -7.80 -24.91
N GLU A 234 9.60 -8.58 -23.83
CA GLU A 234 8.39 -9.35 -23.57
C GLU A 234 7.31 -8.51 -22.87
N VAL A 235 7.72 -7.40 -22.26
CA VAL A 235 6.91 -6.56 -21.39
C VAL A 235 6.02 -5.63 -22.22
N LYS A 236 4.71 -5.88 -22.21
CA LYS A 236 3.72 -5.01 -22.89
C LYS A 236 3.16 -3.94 -21.97
N THR A 237 2.95 -4.27 -20.70
CA THR A 237 2.34 -3.38 -19.73
C THR A 237 3.14 -3.47 -18.44
N PRO A 238 4.23 -2.68 -18.29
CA PRO A 238 5.21 -2.88 -17.23
C PRO A 238 4.63 -2.92 -15.82
N ASN A 239 3.62 -2.08 -15.56
CA ASN A 239 2.91 -2.02 -14.28
C ASN A 239 2.06 -3.27 -13.98
N ARG A 240 1.86 -4.18 -14.94
CA ARG A 240 1.13 -5.44 -14.78
C ARG A 240 2.03 -6.67 -14.89
N GLU A 241 3.32 -6.49 -15.11
CA GLU A 241 4.24 -7.62 -15.09
C GLU A 241 4.76 -7.83 -13.67
N ALA A 242 4.92 -9.10 -13.30
CA ALA A 242 5.44 -9.47 -12.00
C ALA A 242 6.82 -8.84 -11.74
N THR A 243 7.11 -8.50 -10.48
CA THR A 243 8.43 -8.02 -10.00
C THR A 243 8.89 -6.64 -10.49
N LEU A 244 8.40 -6.12 -11.62
CA LEU A 244 9.00 -4.91 -12.21
C LEU A 244 8.84 -3.64 -11.37
N LEU A 245 7.68 -3.44 -10.72
CA LEU A 245 7.44 -2.27 -9.88
C LEU A 245 8.12 -2.41 -8.51
N TYR A 246 8.16 -3.62 -7.96
CA TYR A 246 8.95 -3.92 -6.77
C TYR A 246 10.39 -3.46 -6.95
N ASN A 247 11.02 -3.87 -8.05
CA ASN A 247 12.40 -3.54 -8.34
C ASN A 247 12.66 -2.05 -8.54
N ALA A 248 11.76 -1.35 -9.25
CA ALA A 248 12.01 0.02 -9.65
C ALA A 248 11.46 1.08 -8.69
N MET A 249 10.39 0.77 -7.96
CA MET A 249 9.65 1.74 -7.16
C MET A 249 9.63 1.41 -5.66
N LEU A 250 9.78 0.14 -5.27
CA LEU A 250 9.80 -0.24 -3.86
C LEU A 250 11.24 -0.41 -3.35
N ARG A 251 12.09 -1.12 -4.10
CA ARG A 251 13.46 -1.41 -3.70
C ARG A 251 14.29 -0.19 -3.30
N PRO A 252 14.18 0.98 -3.96
CA PRO A 252 14.93 2.18 -3.57
C PRO A 252 14.58 2.74 -2.19
N ILE A 253 13.38 2.42 -1.66
CA ILE A 253 12.88 2.96 -0.38
C ILE A 253 12.80 1.90 0.74
N ILE A 254 13.01 0.62 0.42
CA ILE A 254 13.07 -0.46 1.41
C ILE A 254 14.18 -0.16 2.42
N GLY A 255 13.84 -0.22 3.71
CA GLY A 255 14.74 0.08 4.81
C GLY A 255 14.61 1.50 5.36
N TYR A 256 13.89 2.41 4.69
CA TYR A 256 13.56 3.71 5.28
C TYR A 256 12.73 3.51 6.54
N GLY A 257 13.01 4.28 7.59
CA GLY A 257 12.27 4.24 8.84
C GLY A 257 10.80 4.64 8.60
N ILE A 258 9.90 3.67 8.67
CA ILE A 258 8.44 3.86 8.58
C ILE A 258 7.75 3.26 9.79
N LYS A 259 6.60 3.82 10.16
CA LYS A 259 5.69 3.28 11.19
C LYS A 259 4.82 2.15 10.65
N GLY A 260 4.42 2.26 9.39
CA GLY A 260 3.52 1.29 8.77
C GLY A 260 3.23 1.60 7.30
N VAL A 261 2.37 0.75 6.73
CA VAL A 261 2.01 0.77 5.31
C VAL A 261 0.51 0.99 5.14
N LEU A 262 0.15 1.80 4.16
CA LEU A 262 -1.18 1.89 3.58
C LEU A 262 -1.16 1.25 2.19
N TRP A 263 -2.05 0.29 1.97
CA TRP A 263 -2.19 -0.42 0.70
C TRP A 263 -3.57 -0.20 0.09
N TYR A 264 -3.64 0.30 -1.14
CA TYR A 264 -4.90 0.37 -1.87
C TYR A 264 -4.72 -0.14 -3.29
N GLN A 265 -5.02 -1.44 -3.44
CA GLN A 265 -4.90 -2.17 -4.68
C GLN A 265 -5.87 -3.34 -4.69
N GLY A 266 -6.22 -3.77 -5.90
CA GLY A 266 -6.91 -5.03 -6.13
C GLY A 266 -7.67 -5.02 -7.46
N GLU A 267 -8.08 -3.85 -7.94
CA GLU A 267 -8.98 -3.73 -9.09
C GLU A 267 -8.40 -4.40 -10.35
N SER A 268 -7.06 -4.39 -10.52
CA SER A 268 -6.40 -5.08 -11.63
C SER A 268 -6.32 -6.61 -11.45
N ASN A 269 -6.47 -7.13 -10.23
CA ASN A 269 -6.52 -8.55 -9.90
C ASN A 269 -7.95 -9.12 -9.94
N VAL A 270 -8.99 -8.31 -10.15
CA VAL A 270 -10.38 -8.79 -10.34
C VAL A 270 -10.49 -9.80 -11.48
N VAL A 271 -9.60 -9.76 -12.47
CA VAL A 271 -9.58 -10.78 -13.54
C VAL A 271 -9.26 -12.20 -13.05
N ASN A 272 -8.60 -12.34 -11.90
CA ASN A 272 -8.28 -13.60 -11.24
C ASN A 272 -8.25 -13.39 -9.70
N PRO A 273 -9.42 -13.40 -9.03
CA PRO A 273 -9.49 -13.07 -7.60
C PRO A 273 -9.01 -14.19 -6.68
N PHE A 274 -8.91 -15.42 -7.17
CA PHE A 274 -8.79 -16.63 -6.34
C PHE A 274 -7.47 -16.76 -5.58
N ASN A 275 -6.36 -16.28 -6.14
CA ASN A 275 -5.06 -16.31 -5.48
C ASN A 275 -4.73 -15.03 -4.70
N TYR A 276 -5.63 -14.03 -4.70
CA TYR A 276 -5.33 -12.72 -4.12
C TYR A 276 -5.12 -12.77 -2.61
N GLU A 277 -5.87 -13.63 -1.90
CA GLU A 277 -5.74 -13.81 -0.46
C GLU A 277 -4.31 -14.26 -0.08
N ASP A 278 -3.81 -15.30 -0.74
CA ASP A 278 -2.47 -15.84 -0.47
C ASP A 278 -1.36 -14.89 -0.93
N LEU A 279 -1.53 -14.22 -2.07
CA LEU A 279 -0.61 -13.18 -2.54
C LEU A 279 -0.52 -12.04 -1.54
N MET A 280 -1.65 -11.60 -0.98
CA MET A 280 -1.68 -10.52 0.00
C MET A 280 -0.99 -10.93 1.31
N VAL A 281 -1.27 -12.12 1.82
CA VAL A 281 -0.60 -12.65 3.03
C VAL A 281 0.91 -12.74 2.81
N GLN A 282 1.35 -13.24 1.66
CA GLN A 282 2.77 -13.36 1.34
C GLN A 282 3.44 -12.00 1.15
N LEU A 283 2.79 -11.04 0.48
CA LEU A 283 3.30 -9.68 0.29
C LEU A 283 3.55 -9.02 1.64
N VAL A 284 2.55 -9.02 2.54
CA VAL A 284 2.69 -8.38 3.85
C VAL A 284 3.79 -9.01 4.69
N LYS A 285 3.82 -10.35 4.76
CA LYS A 285 4.87 -11.08 5.47
C LYS A 285 6.26 -10.74 4.92
N SER A 286 6.40 -10.65 3.61
CA SER A 286 7.69 -10.42 2.97
C SER A 286 8.16 -8.98 3.11
N TRP A 287 7.27 -8.00 2.96
CA TRP A 287 7.61 -6.59 3.19
C TRP A 287 8.03 -6.36 4.66
N ARG A 288 7.31 -6.93 5.62
CA ARG A 288 7.73 -6.91 7.05
C ARG A 288 9.15 -7.41 7.23
N LYS A 289 9.51 -8.51 6.58
CA LYS A 289 10.86 -9.06 6.62
C LYS A 289 11.89 -8.13 5.98
N GLU A 290 11.59 -7.55 4.82
CA GLU A 290 12.50 -6.66 4.10
C GLU A 290 12.76 -5.35 4.84
N TRP A 291 11.76 -4.82 5.55
CA TRP A 291 11.93 -3.67 6.44
C TRP A 291 12.56 -4.02 7.79
N GLY A 292 12.73 -5.32 8.10
CA GLY A 292 13.20 -5.76 9.41
C GLY A 292 12.20 -5.50 10.55
N GLN A 293 10.91 -5.39 10.23
CA GLN A 293 9.84 -5.07 11.16
C GLN A 293 8.71 -6.12 11.10
N GLU A 294 8.85 -7.24 11.82
CA GLU A 294 7.89 -8.36 11.77
C GLU A 294 6.46 -7.99 12.20
N LYS A 295 6.31 -6.95 13.01
CA LYS A 295 5.01 -6.43 13.50
C LYS A 295 4.62 -5.08 12.88
N MET A 296 5.26 -4.68 11.77
CA MET A 296 4.92 -3.44 11.06
C MET A 296 3.42 -3.39 10.78
N ASP A 297 2.79 -2.28 11.14
CA ASP A 297 1.36 -2.08 10.91
C ASP A 297 1.07 -2.03 9.41
N PHE A 298 0.04 -2.77 8.99
CA PHE A 298 -0.36 -2.85 7.58
C PHE A 298 -1.85 -2.61 7.44
N TYR A 299 -2.22 -1.42 6.99
CA TYR A 299 -3.62 -1.04 6.78
C TYR A 299 -3.92 -0.96 5.29
N TYR A 300 -5.10 -1.42 4.90
CA TYR A 300 -5.46 -1.43 3.48
C TYR A 300 -6.91 -1.11 3.23
N ALA A 301 -7.19 -0.60 2.04
CA ALA A 301 -8.54 -0.36 1.58
C ALA A 301 -9.04 -1.57 0.77
N GLN A 302 -10.21 -2.09 1.15
CA GLN A 302 -10.95 -3.03 0.31
C GLN A 302 -11.34 -2.33 -0.99
N ILE A 303 -11.33 -3.03 -2.13
CA ILE A 303 -11.78 -2.43 -3.38
C ILE A 303 -13.25 -1.99 -3.26
N ALA A 304 -13.57 -0.83 -3.81
CA ALA A 304 -14.93 -0.33 -3.83
C ALA A 304 -15.78 -1.11 -4.86
N PRO A 305 -17.11 -1.21 -4.67
CA PRO A 305 -18.01 -1.73 -5.69
C PRO A 305 -17.88 -0.96 -7.01
N TYR A 306 -17.78 -1.69 -8.13
CA TYR A 306 -17.67 -1.14 -9.48
C TYR A 306 -18.24 -2.15 -10.49
N GLY A 307 -18.86 -1.67 -11.56
CA GLY A 307 -19.53 -2.50 -12.55
C GLY A 307 -18.55 -3.20 -13.50
N TYR A 308 -17.67 -4.08 -12.99
CA TYR A 308 -16.70 -4.86 -13.77
C TYR A 308 -17.38 -5.68 -14.89
N LYS A 309 -17.61 -5.06 -16.05
CA LYS A 309 -18.17 -5.71 -17.24
C LYS A 309 -17.01 -6.21 -18.10
N ARG A 310 -16.94 -7.53 -18.30
CA ARG A 310 -15.93 -8.17 -19.16
C ARG A 310 -16.60 -9.17 -20.08
N TYR A 311 -16.32 -9.07 -21.38
CA TYR A 311 -16.87 -9.98 -22.38
C TYR A 311 -15.75 -10.81 -23.02
N ILE A 312 -15.93 -12.13 -23.09
CA ILE A 312 -15.07 -13.06 -23.82
C ILE A 312 -15.94 -13.81 -24.82
N TYR A 313 -15.59 -13.72 -26.12
CA TYR A 313 -16.39 -14.29 -27.22
C TYR A 313 -17.89 -13.90 -27.14
N GLY A 314 -18.17 -12.64 -26.77
CA GLY A 314 -19.53 -12.11 -26.62
C GLY A 314 -20.28 -12.52 -25.35
N LYS A 315 -19.70 -13.37 -24.49
CA LYS A 315 -20.30 -13.77 -23.21
C LYS A 315 -19.75 -12.91 -22.08
N LEU A 316 -20.64 -12.42 -21.22
CA LEU A 316 -20.26 -11.79 -19.96
C LEU A 316 -19.55 -12.85 -19.09
N VAL A 317 -18.41 -12.48 -18.52
CA VAL A 317 -17.62 -13.35 -17.63
C VAL A 317 -17.26 -12.58 -16.36
N GLY A 318 -17.11 -13.31 -15.26
CA GLY A 318 -16.67 -12.74 -13.99
C GLY A 318 -17.70 -11.79 -13.37
N GLU A 319 -18.99 -12.12 -13.47
CA GLU A 319 -20.12 -11.33 -12.98
C GLU A 319 -20.06 -11.02 -11.47
N ARG A 320 -19.28 -11.80 -10.73
CA ARG A 320 -19.06 -11.66 -9.29
C ARG A 320 -17.60 -11.50 -8.90
N ASN A 321 -16.69 -11.34 -9.85
CA ASN A 321 -15.25 -11.29 -9.55
C ASN A 321 -14.86 -10.13 -8.62
N GLY A 322 -15.54 -8.99 -8.71
CA GLY A 322 -15.37 -7.88 -7.78
C GLY A 322 -15.76 -8.26 -6.35
N ALA A 323 -16.86 -9.00 -6.17
CA ALA A 323 -17.27 -9.52 -4.87
C ALA A 323 -16.31 -10.60 -4.35
N LEU A 324 -15.84 -11.51 -5.22
CA LEU A 324 -14.84 -12.52 -4.88
C LEU A 324 -13.51 -11.89 -4.45
N LEU A 325 -13.08 -10.81 -5.10
CA LEU A 325 -11.87 -10.10 -4.68
C LEU A 325 -12.06 -9.39 -3.34
N ARG A 326 -13.22 -8.76 -3.11
CA ARG A 326 -13.55 -8.18 -1.79
C ARG A 326 -13.56 -9.26 -0.70
N GLU A 327 -14.11 -10.43 -1.01
CA GLU A 327 -14.06 -11.59 -0.11
C GLU A 327 -12.61 -12.03 0.16
N ALA A 328 -11.76 -12.13 -0.85
CA ALA A 328 -10.34 -12.47 -0.66
C ALA A 328 -9.62 -11.44 0.24
N GLN A 329 -9.91 -10.15 0.06
CA GLN A 329 -9.44 -9.08 0.94
C GLN A 329 -9.99 -9.20 2.37
N LEU A 330 -11.26 -9.59 2.55
CA LEU A 330 -11.84 -9.86 3.87
C LEU A 330 -11.17 -11.07 4.52
N LYS A 331 -10.96 -12.16 3.80
CA LYS A 331 -10.29 -13.37 4.32
C LYS A 331 -8.84 -13.12 4.71
N ALA A 332 -8.11 -12.35 3.90
CA ALA A 332 -6.76 -11.91 4.22
C ALA A 332 -6.70 -11.15 5.56
N SER A 333 -7.73 -10.37 5.91
CA SER A 333 -7.76 -9.63 7.18
C SER A 333 -7.74 -10.54 8.41
N TYR A 334 -8.29 -11.76 8.33
CA TYR A 334 -8.25 -12.74 9.42
C TYR A 334 -6.87 -13.42 9.54
N ARG A 335 -6.08 -13.42 8.47
CA ARG A 335 -4.79 -14.13 8.38
C ARG A 335 -3.59 -13.23 8.64
N ILE A 336 -3.74 -11.92 8.50
CA ILE A 336 -2.63 -10.96 8.62
C ILE A 336 -2.69 -10.29 10.01
N PRO A 337 -1.81 -10.64 10.96
CA PRO A 337 -1.75 -9.96 12.26
C PRO A 337 -1.29 -8.51 12.09
N ASN A 338 -1.55 -7.64 13.08
CA ASN A 338 -1.16 -6.22 13.04
C ASN A 338 -1.64 -5.51 11.76
N SER A 339 -2.89 -5.79 11.37
CA SER A 339 -3.49 -5.24 10.16
C SER A 339 -4.90 -4.70 10.39
N GLY A 340 -5.44 -4.04 9.38
CA GLY A 340 -6.78 -3.48 9.39
C GLY A 340 -7.26 -3.15 7.99
N MET A 341 -8.53 -3.41 7.74
CA MET A 341 -9.17 -3.17 6.45
C MET A 341 -10.16 -2.02 6.56
N ALA A 342 -10.00 -1.01 5.70
CA ALA A 342 -11.03 -0.01 5.45
C ALA A 342 -12.03 -0.57 4.43
N VAL A 343 -13.26 -0.85 4.88
CA VAL A 343 -14.35 -1.31 4.00
C VAL A 343 -14.91 -0.13 3.21
N LEU A 344 -15.12 -0.31 1.91
CA LEU A 344 -15.52 0.74 0.95
C LEU A 344 -16.86 0.48 0.24
N MET A 345 -17.72 -0.38 0.80
CA MET A 345 -18.98 -0.78 0.18
C MET A 345 -19.97 0.38 -0.08
N ASP A 346 -19.80 1.52 0.55
CA ASP A 346 -20.69 2.69 0.50
C ASP A 346 -20.13 3.88 -0.30
N VAL A 347 -18.93 3.72 -0.86
CA VAL A 347 -18.26 4.77 -1.67
C VAL A 347 -18.07 4.38 -3.13
N GLY A 348 -18.48 3.17 -3.52
CA GLY A 348 -18.37 2.69 -4.90
C GLY A 348 -19.22 3.49 -5.90
N GLU A 349 -18.87 3.37 -7.18
CA GLU A 349 -19.59 3.98 -8.30
C GLU A 349 -19.69 2.95 -9.43
N GLN A 350 -20.85 2.85 -10.08
CA GLN A 350 -21.09 1.79 -11.07
C GLN A 350 -20.20 1.92 -12.30
N ASP A 351 -20.05 3.15 -12.79
CA ASP A 351 -19.41 3.47 -14.06
C ASP A 351 -18.09 4.24 -13.90
N ASN A 352 -17.62 4.42 -12.65
CA ASN A 352 -16.36 5.06 -12.34
C ASN A 352 -15.53 4.20 -11.39
N ILE A 353 -14.45 3.60 -11.90
CA ILE A 353 -13.54 2.75 -11.12
C ILE A 353 -12.72 3.54 -10.08
N HIS A 354 -12.69 4.87 -10.20
CA HIS A 354 -12.02 5.77 -9.26
C HIS A 354 -13.05 6.56 -8.46
N PRO A 355 -13.62 5.98 -7.38
CA PRO A 355 -14.68 6.63 -6.63
C PRO A 355 -14.23 7.97 -6.04
N LYS A 356 -15.09 8.97 -6.13
CA LYS A 356 -14.80 10.37 -5.75
C LYS A 356 -14.58 10.59 -4.25
N LYS A 357 -15.14 9.72 -3.41
CA LYS A 357 -15.15 9.81 -1.93
C LYS A 357 -13.83 9.36 -1.31
N LYS A 358 -12.74 10.07 -1.60
CA LYS A 358 -11.38 9.75 -1.10
C LYS A 358 -11.17 10.12 0.35
N ARG A 359 -11.93 11.08 0.87
CA ARG A 359 -11.87 11.50 2.28
C ARG A 359 -12.23 10.35 3.22
N GLU A 360 -13.26 9.60 2.88
CA GLU A 360 -13.75 8.44 3.62
C GLU A 360 -12.72 7.32 3.65
N VAL A 361 -12.02 7.08 2.53
CA VAL A 361 -10.93 6.08 2.46
C VAL A 361 -9.80 6.48 3.42
N GLY A 362 -9.29 7.70 3.30
CA GLY A 362 -8.20 8.20 4.15
C GLY A 362 -8.58 8.23 5.64
N LEU A 363 -9.82 8.64 5.95
CA LEU A 363 -10.36 8.66 7.32
C LEU A 363 -10.46 7.26 7.93
N ARG A 364 -10.96 6.26 7.18
CA ARG A 364 -11.09 4.89 7.68
C ARG A 364 -9.74 4.22 7.88
N LEU A 365 -8.76 4.51 7.03
CA LEU A 365 -7.36 4.09 7.26
C LEU A 365 -6.77 4.78 8.49
N ALA A 366 -7.06 6.07 8.70
CA ALA A 366 -6.64 6.80 9.88
C ALA A 366 -7.27 6.23 11.17
N TYR A 367 -8.55 5.80 11.13
CA TYR A 367 -9.16 5.11 12.26
C TYR A 367 -8.40 3.84 12.66
N GLN A 368 -7.98 3.01 11.69
CA GLN A 368 -7.17 1.82 11.98
C GLN A 368 -5.87 2.22 12.67
N ALA A 369 -5.12 3.18 12.13
CA ALA A 369 -3.84 3.59 12.71
C ALA A 369 -3.98 4.23 14.08
N LEU A 370 -4.88 5.21 14.23
CA LEU A 370 -5.10 5.92 15.49
C LEU A 370 -5.49 4.96 16.61
N ALA A 371 -6.35 3.98 16.34
CA ALA A 371 -6.75 3.01 17.36
C ALA A 371 -5.74 1.89 17.59
N LYS A 372 -5.20 1.26 16.52
CA LYS A 372 -4.37 0.04 16.65
C LYS A 372 -2.88 0.34 16.81
N THR A 373 -2.36 1.38 16.16
CA THR A 373 -0.94 1.78 16.29
C THR A 373 -0.73 2.66 17.51
N TYR A 374 -1.63 3.62 17.73
CA TYR A 374 -1.45 4.68 18.73
C TYR A 374 -2.35 4.52 19.96
N ASN A 375 -3.19 3.48 20.01
CA ASN A 375 -4.06 3.17 21.14
C ASN A 375 -5.03 4.30 21.52
N LEU A 376 -5.43 5.15 20.56
CA LEU A 376 -6.51 6.10 20.80
C LEU A 376 -7.84 5.34 20.93
N GLN A 377 -8.66 5.76 21.88
CA GLN A 377 -9.92 5.11 22.23
C GLN A 377 -11.11 6.06 22.05
N GLY A 378 -12.33 5.53 22.18
CA GLY A 378 -13.57 6.32 22.17
C GLY A 378 -14.29 6.39 20.81
N PHE A 379 -13.81 5.66 19.80
CA PHE A 379 -14.46 5.55 18.49
C PHE A 379 -14.30 4.13 17.94
N GLU A 380 -15.23 3.71 17.08
CA GLU A 380 -15.10 2.45 16.35
C GLU A 380 -14.14 2.64 15.17
N HIS A 381 -13.26 1.67 14.97
CA HIS A 381 -12.21 1.76 13.96
C HIS A 381 -12.21 0.59 12.98
N THR A 382 -12.80 -0.55 13.34
CA THR A 382 -12.86 -1.74 12.50
C THR A 382 -14.32 -2.04 12.17
N SER A 383 -14.61 -2.19 10.88
CA SER A 383 -15.95 -2.54 10.40
C SER A 383 -16.42 -3.86 11.01
N PRO A 384 -17.74 -4.05 11.20
CA PRO A 384 -18.27 -5.34 11.63
C PRO A 384 -17.90 -6.47 10.67
N MET A 385 -17.58 -7.63 11.22
CA MET A 385 -17.12 -8.79 10.46
C MET A 385 -18.00 -10.00 10.76
N PRO A 386 -18.55 -10.70 9.74
CA PRO A 386 -19.39 -11.88 9.97
C PRO A 386 -18.55 -13.00 10.58
N SER A 387 -18.97 -13.53 11.72
CA SER A 387 -18.20 -14.53 12.48
C SER A 387 -18.91 -15.86 12.64
N LYS A 388 -20.26 -15.86 12.71
CA LYS A 388 -21.03 -17.08 12.91
C LYS A 388 -22.36 -17.04 12.15
N LEU A 389 -22.71 -18.18 11.56
CA LEU A 389 -24.02 -18.43 10.96
C LEU A 389 -24.78 -19.47 11.81
N SER A 390 -26.04 -19.22 12.07
CA SER A 390 -26.95 -20.16 12.75
C SER A 390 -28.38 -20.00 12.22
N ARG A 391 -29.23 -21.00 12.45
CA ARG A 391 -30.64 -20.98 12.03
C ARG A 391 -31.54 -21.13 13.24
N SER A 392 -32.67 -20.42 13.24
CA SER A 392 -33.74 -20.56 14.23
C SER A 392 -35.08 -20.59 13.49
N GLY A 393 -35.67 -21.79 13.34
CA GLY A 393 -36.87 -21.95 12.49
C GLY A 393 -36.55 -21.65 11.03
N ASN A 394 -37.33 -20.76 10.42
CA ASN A 394 -37.16 -20.28 9.04
C ASN A 394 -36.27 -19.03 8.94
N GLU A 395 -35.59 -18.65 10.03
CA GLU A 395 -34.74 -17.46 10.06
C GLU A 395 -33.26 -17.84 10.15
N LEU A 396 -32.45 -17.22 9.30
CA LEU A 396 -31.01 -17.32 9.31
C LEU A 396 -30.41 -16.14 10.09
N ILE A 397 -29.48 -16.42 11.00
CA ILE A 397 -28.89 -15.47 11.93
C ILE A 397 -27.40 -15.39 11.69
N VAL A 398 -26.92 -14.20 11.30
CA VAL A 398 -25.50 -13.88 11.16
C VAL A 398 -25.06 -13.05 12.37
N GLU A 399 -24.08 -13.56 13.12
CA GLU A 399 -23.44 -12.81 14.20
C GLU A 399 -22.19 -12.08 13.68
N PHE A 400 -21.96 -10.88 14.20
CA PHE A 400 -20.82 -10.04 13.82
C PHE A 400 -19.90 -9.76 15.01
N GLU A 401 -18.60 -9.81 14.75
CA GLU A 401 -17.57 -9.19 15.58
C GLU A 401 -17.43 -7.70 15.22
N ASN A 402 -16.73 -6.93 16.08
CA ASN A 402 -16.46 -5.50 15.86
C ASN A 402 -17.71 -4.62 15.71
N ALA A 403 -18.81 -4.97 16.38
CA ALA A 403 -20.04 -4.20 16.43
C ALA A 403 -20.50 -3.92 17.88
N PRO A 404 -19.68 -3.26 18.72
CA PRO A 404 -19.98 -3.08 20.14
C PRO A 404 -21.27 -2.28 20.38
N ASN A 405 -21.60 -1.33 19.49
CA ASN A 405 -22.82 -0.54 19.55
C ASN A 405 -23.94 -1.09 18.65
N GLY A 406 -23.77 -2.30 18.12
CA GLY A 406 -24.71 -2.96 17.23
C GLY A 406 -24.63 -2.51 15.77
N LEU A 407 -25.58 -3.04 14.99
CA LEU A 407 -25.70 -2.85 13.55
C LEU A 407 -26.90 -1.98 13.20
N ILE A 408 -26.81 -1.30 12.06
CA ILE A 408 -27.92 -0.59 11.42
C ILE A 408 -28.04 -0.99 9.95
N ILE A 409 -29.27 -0.99 9.44
CA ILE A 409 -29.58 -1.09 8.02
C ILE A 409 -30.06 0.28 7.54
N LYS A 410 -29.34 0.88 6.59
CA LYS A 410 -29.69 2.20 6.06
C LYS A 410 -30.84 2.10 5.05
N LYS A 411 -32.02 2.60 5.44
CA LYS A 411 -33.29 2.40 4.74
C LYS A 411 -33.51 3.22 3.45
N ASP A 412 -32.61 4.16 3.15
CA ASP A 412 -32.78 5.09 2.02
C ASP A 412 -32.28 4.53 0.68
N VAL A 413 -31.67 3.35 0.70
CA VAL A 413 -31.39 2.51 -0.47
C VAL A 413 -32.44 1.41 -0.41
N ASP A 414 -33.05 1.04 -1.54
CA ASP A 414 -34.08 -0.02 -1.58
C ASP A 414 -33.54 -1.30 -0.91
N ASN A 415 -33.84 -1.45 0.39
CA ASN A 415 -33.13 -2.32 1.35
C ASN A 415 -33.06 -3.76 0.88
N ALA A 416 -34.04 -4.14 0.08
CA ALA A 416 -34.26 -5.51 -0.24
C ALA A 416 -33.32 -5.96 -1.38
N ALA A 417 -32.53 -5.10 -2.05
CA ALA A 417 -31.62 -5.53 -3.12
C ALA A 417 -30.29 -6.17 -2.66
N SER A 418 -30.02 -6.31 -1.35
CA SER A 418 -28.66 -6.66 -0.88
C SER A 418 -28.53 -7.98 -0.12
N PHE A 419 -29.61 -8.58 0.37
CA PHE A 419 -29.55 -9.83 1.13
C PHE A 419 -30.26 -10.95 0.39
N PHE A 420 -29.56 -12.07 0.23
CA PHE A 420 -30.11 -13.27 -0.37
C PHE A 420 -29.81 -14.50 0.48
N ILE A 421 -30.76 -15.41 0.58
CA ILE A 421 -30.63 -16.69 1.30
C ILE A 421 -31.03 -17.86 0.40
N SER A 422 -30.54 -19.06 0.74
CA SER A 422 -30.85 -20.30 0.04
C SER A 422 -30.96 -21.48 1.02
N SER A 423 -31.80 -22.46 0.70
CA SER A 423 -31.91 -23.75 1.38
C SER A 423 -30.79 -24.74 1.00
N GLY A 424 -29.79 -24.32 0.22
CA GLY A 424 -28.62 -25.11 -0.15
C GLY A 424 -28.55 -25.51 -1.61
N ASP A 425 -29.57 -25.18 -2.40
CA ASP A 425 -29.50 -25.19 -3.85
C ASP A 425 -28.73 -23.97 -4.39
N SER A 426 -28.53 -23.89 -5.70
CA SER A 426 -27.89 -22.73 -6.32
C SER A 426 -28.84 -21.53 -6.50
N ILE A 427 -30.06 -21.60 -5.95
CA ILE A 427 -31.08 -20.57 -6.11
C ILE A 427 -31.09 -19.70 -4.85
N PHE A 428 -30.89 -18.40 -5.05
CA PHE A 428 -30.84 -17.43 -3.98
C PHE A 428 -32.07 -16.53 -4.04
N TYR A 429 -32.82 -16.51 -2.95
CA TYR A 429 -34.04 -15.72 -2.80
C TYR A 429 -33.76 -14.46 -1.99
N ARG A 430 -34.44 -13.39 -2.34
CA ARG A 430 -34.38 -12.10 -1.64
C ARG A 430 -34.85 -12.31 -0.19
N ALA A 431 -34.06 -11.86 0.78
CA ALA A 431 -34.42 -11.97 2.19
C ALA A 431 -34.89 -10.64 2.77
N ASP A 432 -35.93 -10.70 3.60
CA ASP A 432 -36.20 -9.65 4.57
C ASP A 432 -35.11 -9.64 5.64
N ALA A 433 -34.68 -8.44 6.03
CA ALA A 433 -33.56 -8.25 6.92
C ALA A 433 -33.92 -7.35 8.11
N ARG A 434 -33.56 -7.80 9.31
CA ARG A 434 -33.63 -7.01 10.54
C ARG A 434 -32.35 -7.15 11.35
N VAL A 435 -32.00 -6.13 12.10
CA VAL A 435 -30.83 -6.13 12.99
C VAL A 435 -31.27 -5.98 14.44
N LYS A 436 -30.56 -6.67 15.33
CA LYS A 436 -30.67 -6.47 16.79
C LYS A 436 -29.30 -6.70 17.41
N SER A 437 -28.77 -5.69 18.09
CA SER A 437 -27.41 -5.71 18.63
C SER A 437 -26.41 -6.00 17.50
N ASN A 438 -25.49 -6.95 17.69
CA ASN A 438 -24.50 -7.37 16.69
C ASN A 438 -24.99 -8.50 15.76
N LYS A 439 -26.30 -8.73 15.65
CA LYS A 439 -26.87 -9.83 14.85
C LYS A 439 -27.76 -9.30 13.73
N LEU A 440 -27.61 -9.91 12.56
CA LEU A 440 -28.49 -9.79 11.40
C LEU A 440 -29.37 -11.03 11.32
N PHE A 441 -30.66 -10.82 11.11
CA PHE A 441 -31.65 -11.88 10.99
C PHE A 441 -32.30 -11.78 9.61
N LEU A 442 -32.41 -12.90 8.93
CA LEU A 442 -32.82 -13.01 7.52
C LEU A 442 -33.90 -14.07 7.36
N SER A 443 -34.98 -13.74 6.67
CA SER A 443 -36.09 -14.66 6.36
C SER A 443 -36.64 -14.42 4.96
N CYS A 444 -37.25 -15.43 4.37
CA CYS A 444 -37.94 -15.37 3.08
C CYS A 444 -39.05 -16.41 3.11
N ASP A 445 -40.27 -16.02 2.75
CA ASP A 445 -41.45 -16.93 2.81
C ASP A 445 -41.30 -18.11 1.85
N GLU A 446 -40.48 -17.97 0.79
CA GLU A 446 -40.16 -19.02 -0.16
C GLU A 446 -39.03 -19.96 0.30
N VAL A 447 -38.40 -19.71 1.46
CA VAL A 447 -37.24 -20.46 1.96
C VAL A 447 -37.47 -20.95 3.39
N ASP A 448 -38.01 -22.16 3.55
CA ASP A 448 -38.33 -22.75 4.85
C ASP A 448 -37.10 -23.13 5.70
N GLU A 449 -36.01 -23.56 5.05
CA GLU A 449 -34.80 -24.06 5.72
C GLU A 449 -33.54 -23.35 5.22
N PRO A 450 -33.37 -22.04 5.48
CA PRO A 450 -32.23 -21.29 4.96
C PRO A 450 -30.91 -21.76 5.60
N ILE A 451 -29.89 -22.04 4.79
CA ILE A 451 -28.57 -22.48 5.26
C ILE A 451 -27.40 -21.63 4.76
N ALA A 452 -27.63 -20.83 3.71
CA ALA A 452 -26.62 -19.99 3.08
C ALA A 452 -27.11 -18.54 2.96
N VAL A 453 -26.17 -17.59 2.99
CA VAL A 453 -26.44 -16.15 2.84
C VAL A 453 -25.42 -15.49 1.92
N HIS A 454 -25.89 -14.61 1.05
CA HIS A 454 -25.10 -13.61 0.32
C HIS A 454 -25.52 -12.20 0.74
N TYR A 455 -24.55 -11.35 1.06
CA TYR A 455 -24.74 -9.92 1.25
C TYR A 455 -23.89 -9.13 0.25
N GLY A 456 -24.54 -8.35 -0.62
CA GLY A 456 -23.87 -7.48 -1.58
C GLY A 456 -22.85 -8.20 -2.49
N PHE A 457 -23.14 -9.46 -2.85
CA PHE A 457 -22.19 -10.35 -3.51
C PHE A 457 -22.23 -10.22 -5.05
N GLU A 458 -22.10 -8.99 -5.53
CA GLU A 458 -22.12 -8.60 -6.95
C GLU A 458 -20.95 -7.68 -7.30
N ASN A 459 -20.58 -7.53 -8.57
CA ASN A 459 -19.51 -6.60 -8.96
C ASN A 459 -19.76 -5.16 -8.44
N TYR A 460 -20.97 -4.64 -8.71
CA TYR A 460 -21.43 -3.36 -8.19
C TYR A 460 -22.67 -3.55 -7.32
N THR A 461 -22.63 -2.97 -6.13
CA THR A 461 -23.75 -2.86 -5.20
C THR A 461 -23.41 -1.78 -4.19
N MET A 462 -24.42 -1.13 -3.59
CA MET A 462 -24.18 -0.19 -2.50
C MET A 462 -24.44 -0.89 -1.18
N GLY A 463 -23.45 -0.87 -0.29
CA GLY A 463 -23.58 -1.43 1.06
C GLY A 463 -24.63 -0.69 1.89
N ILE A 464 -25.54 -1.44 2.50
CA ILE A 464 -26.62 -0.91 3.36
C ILE A 464 -26.48 -1.30 4.82
N LEU A 465 -25.61 -2.27 5.14
CA LEU A 465 -25.33 -2.73 6.49
C LEU A 465 -24.10 -2.00 7.05
N TYR A 466 -24.26 -1.42 8.23
CA TYR A 466 -23.23 -0.65 8.92
C TYR A 466 -23.19 -1.01 10.40
N SER A 467 -22.10 -0.68 11.07
CA SER A 467 -22.15 -0.47 12.51
C SER A 467 -22.94 0.80 12.86
N SER A 468 -23.38 0.90 14.10
CA SER A 468 -24.05 2.11 14.61
C SER A 468 -23.19 3.38 14.54
N SER A 469 -21.86 3.27 14.45
CA SER A 469 -20.96 4.43 14.24
C SER A 469 -20.77 4.81 12.77
N GLY A 470 -21.36 4.06 11.84
CA GLY A 470 -21.33 4.36 10.41
C GLY A 470 -20.20 3.70 9.63
N LEU A 471 -19.56 2.65 10.16
CA LEU A 471 -18.60 1.84 9.38
C LEU A 471 -19.35 0.79 8.54
N PRO A 472 -19.18 0.74 7.21
CA PRO A 472 -19.86 -0.22 6.36
C PRO A 472 -19.35 -1.63 6.60
N VAL A 473 -20.24 -2.61 6.46
CA VAL A 473 -19.91 -4.04 6.45
C VAL A 473 -19.51 -4.46 5.04
N SER A 474 -18.48 -5.30 4.94
CA SER A 474 -18.01 -5.83 3.65
C SER A 474 -19.06 -6.75 3.02
N SER A 475 -19.06 -6.88 1.68
CA SER A 475 -19.81 -7.98 1.05
C SER A 475 -19.29 -9.33 1.51
N PHE A 476 -20.18 -10.28 1.77
CA PHE A 476 -19.78 -11.62 2.22
C PHE A 476 -20.74 -12.69 1.72
N ARG A 477 -20.27 -13.93 1.76
CA ARG A 477 -21.12 -15.13 1.73
C ARG A 477 -20.77 -16.04 2.89
N MET A 478 -21.73 -16.79 3.38
CA MET A 478 -21.51 -17.87 4.37
C MET A 478 -22.28 -19.11 3.92
N ASN A 479 -21.63 -20.27 3.96
CA ASN A 479 -22.14 -21.56 3.47
C ASN A 479 -22.65 -21.55 2.01
N GLY A 480 -22.32 -20.52 1.23
CA GLY A 480 -22.72 -20.38 -0.16
C GLY A 480 -21.71 -20.99 -1.13
N TRP A 481 -22.21 -21.50 -2.24
CA TRP A 481 -21.44 -22.09 -3.34
C TRP A 481 -21.16 -21.04 -4.44
N GLU A 482 -20.39 -21.39 -5.47
CA GLU A 482 -20.19 -20.54 -6.66
C GLU A 482 -21.27 -20.72 -7.72
#